data_AF-A0A0C2FDG9-F1
#
_entry.id   AF-A0A0C2FDG9-F1
#
_cell.length_a   1.000
_cell.length_b   1.000
_cell.length_c   1.000
_cell.angle_alpha   90.00
_cell.angle_beta   90.00
_cell.angle_gamma   90.00
#
_symmetry.space_group_name_H-M   'P 1'
#
loop_
_entity.id
_entity.type
_entity.pdbx_description
1 polymer ?
#
loop_
_entity_poly.entity_id
_entity_poly.type
_entity_poly.pdbx_seq_one_letter_code
_entity_poly.pdbx_strand_id
1 'polypeptide(L)'
;PVDEILLGAPKFIEDELLERFKIDVVVRGAATSSFDQERFAIPKKRGILRIIDSGSSVTTEAILERIIEARSSPESMKNEGTSRLCNDVFYNEMDVTYNSQYPVEQMG
;
A
#
# COMPACT_ATOMS: atom_id res chain seq x y z
N PRO A 1 -17.58 -2.24 -8.40
CA PRO A 1 -18.17 -2.32 -7.03
C PRO A 1 -17.39 -3.36 -6.23
N VAL A 2 -17.45 -3.31 -4.91
CA VAL A 2 -16.81 -4.28 -4.00
C VAL A 2 -17.90 -4.87 -3.12
N ASP A 3 -17.94 -6.20 -3.03
CA ASP A 3 -18.98 -6.91 -2.27
C ASP A 3 -18.52 -7.25 -0.83
N GLU A 4 -17.25 -7.63 -0.66
CA GLU A 4 -16.69 -8.06 0.63
C GLU A 4 -15.26 -7.53 0.85
N ILE A 5 -14.87 -7.39 2.13
CA ILE A 5 -13.56 -6.88 2.55
C ILE A 5 -13.01 -7.76 3.68
N LEU A 6 -11.75 -8.18 3.57
CA LEU A 6 -11.00 -8.86 4.62
C LEU A 6 -10.10 -7.86 5.35
N LEU A 7 -10.44 -7.52 6.60
CA LEU A 7 -9.61 -6.66 7.44
C LEU A 7 -8.44 -7.46 8.03
N GLY A 8 -7.24 -6.88 7.99
CA GLY A 8 -6.03 -7.57 8.47
C GLY A 8 -5.62 -8.74 7.57
N ALA A 9 -5.81 -8.60 6.25
CA ALA A 9 -5.44 -9.63 5.29
C ALA A 9 -3.95 -10.03 5.45
N PRO A 10 -3.64 -11.33 5.36
CA PRO A 10 -2.28 -11.82 5.50
C PRO A 10 -1.38 -11.29 4.39
N LYS A 11 -0.08 -11.19 4.67
CA LYS A 11 0.94 -10.74 3.72
C LYS A 11 1.09 -11.69 2.52
N PHE A 12 0.99 -13.00 2.77
CA PHE A 12 1.14 -14.06 1.77
C PHE A 12 -0.19 -14.79 1.58
N ILE A 13 -0.45 -15.22 0.35
CA ILE A 13 -1.66 -15.96 0.02
C ILE A 13 -1.39 -17.44 0.16
N GLU A 14 -1.89 -18.02 1.26
CA GLU A 14 -1.77 -19.44 1.57
C GLU A 14 -2.95 -20.26 1.03
N ASP A 15 -2.75 -21.57 0.90
CA ASP A 15 -3.78 -22.52 0.44
C ASP A 15 -5.05 -22.48 1.30
N GLU A 16 -4.89 -22.37 2.62
CA GLU A 16 -6.00 -22.27 3.58
C GLU A 16 -6.88 -21.04 3.29
N LEU A 17 -6.29 -19.90 2.96
CA LEU A 17 -7.03 -18.68 2.62
C LEU A 17 -7.88 -18.91 1.37
N LEU A 18 -7.29 -19.50 0.33
CA LEU A 18 -7.98 -19.77 -0.92
C LEU A 18 -9.16 -20.73 -0.72
N GLU A 19 -8.98 -21.77 0.09
CA GLU A 19 -10.00 -22.79 0.34
C GLU A 19 -11.11 -22.28 1.25
N ARG A 20 -10.75 -21.58 2.34
CA ARG A 20 -11.70 -21.03 3.31
C ARG A 20 -12.68 -20.05 2.65
N PHE A 21 -12.17 -19.20 1.77
CA PHE A 21 -12.97 -18.20 1.06
C PHE A 21 -13.45 -18.67 -0.31
N LYS A 22 -13.14 -19.91 -0.71
CA LYS A 22 -13.52 -20.51 -2.00
C LYS A 22 -13.15 -19.60 -3.19
N ILE A 23 -11.89 -19.16 -3.22
CA ILE A 23 -11.40 -18.20 -4.21
C ILE A 23 -11.08 -18.92 -5.52
N ASP A 24 -11.80 -18.59 -6.59
CA ASP A 24 -11.58 -19.14 -7.93
C ASP A 24 -10.46 -18.42 -8.70
N VAL A 25 -10.28 -17.12 -8.49
CA VAL A 25 -9.33 -16.27 -9.22
C VAL A 25 -8.67 -15.27 -8.27
N VAL A 26 -7.37 -15.07 -8.42
CA VAL A 26 -6.61 -14.03 -7.71
C VAL A 26 -6.13 -13.00 -8.73
N VAL A 27 -6.39 -11.72 -8.47
CA VAL A 27 -6.06 -10.62 -9.38
C VAL A 27 -5.10 -9.63 -8.71
N ARG A 28 -4.07 -9.20 -9.45
CA ARG A 28 -3.25 -8.03 -9.09
C ARG A 28 -3.17 -7.03 -10.25
N GLY A 29 -2.97 -5.76 -9.90
CA GLY A 29 -2.67 -4.72 -10.89
C GLY A 29 -1.27 -4.89 -11.49
N ALA A 30 -1.03 -4.39 -12.71
CA ALA A 30 0.29 -4.41 -13.35
C ALA A 30 1.32 -3.51 -12.63
N ALA A 31 0.88 -2.38 -12.07
CA ALA A 31 1.69 -1.44 -11.30
C ALA A 31 1.94 -1.94 -9.86
N THR A 32 2.65 -3.05 -9.73
CA THR A 32 2.96 -3.67 -8.45
C THR A 32 4.43 -4.08 -8.41
N SER A 33 5.05 -3.96 -7.24
CA SER A 33 6.50 -4.10 -7.11
C SER A 33 6.98 -5.49 -7.50
N SER A 34 8.23 -5.59 -7.96
CA SER A 34 8.90 -6.87 -8.22
C SER A 34 8.99 -7.72 -6.95
N PHE A 35 9.09 -7.08 -5.78
CA PHE A 35 9.14 -7.72 -4.47
C PHE A 35 7.82 -8.41 -4.06
N ASP A 36 6.70 -8.13 -4.73
CA ASP A 36 5.42 -8.75 -4.41
C ASP A 36 5.20 -10.09 -5.11
N GLN A 37 6.15 -10.58 -5.93
CA GLN A 37 5.98 -11.86 -6.63
C GLN A 37 5.79 -13.04 -5.67
N GLU A 38 6.52 -13.06 -4.55
CA GLU A 38 6.47 -14.16 -3.58
C GLU A 38 5.10 -14.26 -2.89
N ARG A 39 4.40 -13.13 -2.70
CA ARG A 39 3.06 -13.09 -2.08
C ARG A 39 2.01 -13.87 -2.87
N PHE A 40 2.22 -14.00 -4.18
CA PHE A 40 1.32 -14.67 -5.12
C PHE A 40 1.86 -16.02 -5.60
N ALA A 41 2.89 -16.58 -4.95
CA ALA A 41 3.52 -17.83 -5.40
C ALA A 41 2.53 -19.00 -5.49
N ILE A 42 1.68 -19.19 -4.49
CA ILE A 42 0.67 -20.26 -4.46
C ILE A 42 -0.41 -20.05 -5.54
N PRO A 43 -1.07 -18.87 -5.64
CA PRO A 43 -2.00 -18.58 -6.73
C PRO A 43 -1.39 -18.75 -8.12
N LYS A 44 -0.12 -18.38 -8.30
CA LYS A 44 0.62 -18.58 -9.55
C LYS A 44 0.82 -20.06 -9.85
N LYS A 45 1.25 -20.85 -8.86
CA LYS A 45 1.42 -22.31 -8.97
C LYS A 45 0.10 -23.03 -9.28
N ARG A 46 -1.01 -22.57 -8.68
CA ARG A 46 -2.36 -23.09 -8.93
C ARG A 46 -2.95 -22.63 -10.29
N GLY A 47 -2.31 -21.70 -11.00
CA GLY A 47 -2.78 -21.22 -12.31
C GLY A 47 -3.95 -20.23 -12.26
N ILE A 48 -4.33 -19.77 -11.06
CA ILE A 48 -5.47 -18.88 -10.81
C ILE A 48 -5.10 -17.40 -10.70
N LEU A 49 -3.80 -17.08 -10.75
CA LEU A 49 -3.32 -15.69 -10.76
C LEU A 49 -3.58 -15.02 -12.13
N ARG A 50 -4.08 -13.80 -12.09
CA ARG A 50 -4.27 -12.91 -13.25
C ARG A 50 -3.67 -11.54 -12.96
N ILE A 51 -3.00 -10.97 -13.95
CA ILE A 51 -2.44 -9.61 -13.90
C ILE A 51 -3.29 -8.74 -14.81
N ILE A 52 -3.80 -7.62 -14.27
CA ILE A 52 -4.64 -6.68 -15.01
C ILE A 52 -3.95 -5.33 -15.05
N ASP A 53 -3.87 -4.74 -16.24
CA ASP A 53 -3.48 -3.34 -16.40
C ASP A 53 -4.71 -2.44 -16.22
N SER A 54 -4.59 -1.44 -15.36
CA SER A 54 -5.64 -0.45 -15.14
C SER A 54 -5.65 0.64 -16.21
N GLY A 55 -4.57 0.77 -17.00
CA GLY A 55 -4.36 1.88 -17.93
C GLY A 55 -4.12 3.23 -17.25
N SER A 56 -3.90 3.25 -15.93
CA SER A 56 -3.68 4.46 -15.14
C SER A 56 -2.24 4.56 -14.66
N SER A 57 -1.65 5.74 -14.82
CA SER A 57 -0.33 6.07 -14.26
C SER A 57 -0.41 6.66 -12.85
N VAL A 58 -1.60 6.74 -12.25
CA VAL A 58 -1.76 7.30 -10.90
C VAL A 58 -1.20 6.34 -9.85
N THR A 59 -0.21 6.80 -9.09
CA THR A 59 0.40 6.08 -7.96
C THR A 59 0.26 6.90 -6.67
N THR A 60 0.43 6.25 -5.51
CA THR A 60 0.45 6.94 -4.22
C THR A 60 1.56 8.00 -4.17
N GLU A 61 2.74 7.68 -4.71
CA GLU A 61 3.88 8.60 -4.81
C GLU A 61 3.55 9.83 -5.65
N ALA A 62 2.96 9.66 -6.83
CA ALA A 62 2.54 10.78 -7.67
C ALA A 62 1.47 11.66 -7.01
N ILE A 63 0.62 11.09 -6.14
CA ILE A 63 -0.34 11.87 -5.34
C ILE A 63 0.37 12.66 -4.25
N LEU A 64 1.36 12.08 -3.56
CA LEU A 64 2.17 12.77 -2.56
C LEU A 64 2.93 13.95 -3.17
N GLU A 65 3.57 13.75 -4.32
CA GLU A 65 4.26 14.81 -5.08
C GLU A 65 3.31 15.96 -5.39
N ARG A 66 2.12 15.66 -5.93
CA ARG A 66 1.10 16.69 -6.23
C ARG A 66 0.65 17.47 -5.00
N ILE A 67 0.52 16.82 -3.84
CA ILE A 67 0.15 17.50 -2.59
C ILE A 67 1.26 18.44 -2.14
N ILE A 68 2.53 18.02 -2.26
CA ILE A 68 3.69 18.85 -1.92
C ILE A 68 3.79 20.06 -2.84
N GLU A 69 3.67 19.85 -4.16
CA GLU A 69 3.67 20.92 -5.17
C GLU A 69 2.53 21.92 -4.96
N ALA A 70 1.31 21.43 -4.69
CA ALA A 70 0.17 22.29 -4.45
C ALA A 70 0.38 23.19 -3.22
N ARG A 71 1.01 22.66 -2.15
CA ARG A 71 1.30 23.41 -0.91
C ARG A 71 2.47 24.38 -1.05
N SER A 72 3.43 24.10 -1.92
CA SER A 72 4.58 24.98 -2.16
C SER A 72 4.27 26.08 -3.18
N SER A 73 3.10 26.04 -3.82
CA SER A 73 2.69 27.06 -4.77
C SER A 73 2.48 28.44 -4.09
N PRO A 74 2.89 29.54 -4.73
CA PRO A 74 2.76 30.88 -4.15
C PRO A 74 1.29 31.35 -4.00
N GLU A 75 0.33 30.66 -4.63
CA GLU A 75 -1.11 30.94 -4.47
C GLU A 75 -1.67 30.41 -3.14
N SER A 76 -1.14 29.31 -2.60
CA SER A 76 -1.50 28.74 -1.29
C SER A 76 -0.82 29.42 -0.09
N MET A 77 -0.02 30.46 -0.32
CA MET A 77 0.59 31.30 0.73
C MET A 77 -0.22 32.58 1.02
N LYS A 78 -1.47 32.66 0.52
CA LYS A 78 -2.35 33.83 0.74
C LYS A 78 -3.49 33.58 1.73
N ASN A 79 -3.65 32.34 2.18
CA ASN A 79 -4.68 31.85 3.10
C ASN A 79 -4.05 31.38 4.43
N GLU A 80 -3.20 32.24 5.01
CA GLU A 80 -2.28 31.93 6.12
C GLU A 80 -2.91 32.13 7.51
N GLY A 81 -4.06 31.51 7.78
CA GLY A 81 -4.76 31.65 9.07
C GLY A 81 -4.55 30.48 10.05
N THR A 82 -4.48 29.24 9.58
CA THR A 82 -4.71 28.07 10.47
C THR A 82 -3.84 26.83 10.21
N SER A 83 -2.87 26.87 9.29
CA SER A 83 -2.29 25.65 8.70
C SER A 83 -0.94 25.19 9.27
N ARG A 84 -0.29 25.96 10.16
CA ARG A 84 1.08 25.65 10.63
C ARG A 84 1.16 24.45 11.59
N LEU A 85 0.11 24.12 12.33
CA LEU A 85 0.15 23.09 13.38
C LEU A 85 0.11 21.64 12.88
N CYS A 86 -0.28 21.38 11.62
CA CYS A 86 -0.46 20.00 11.13
C CYS A 86 0.78 19.44 10.40
N ASN A 87 1.68 20.29 9.93
CA ASN A 87 2.86 19.84 9.17
C ASN A 87 3.93 19.18 10.05
N ASP A 88 4.08 19.60 11.31
CA ASP A 88 5.05 19.03 12.25
C ASP A 88 4.63 17.65 12.79
N VAL A 89 3.35 17.28 12.66
CA VAL A 89 2.83 16.01 13.19
C VAL A 89 3.05 14.85 12.22
N PHE A 90 2.89 15.07 10.91
CA PHE A 90 2.95 13.98 9.92
C PHE A 90 4.37 13.54 9.53
N TYR A 91 5.37 14.45 9.49
CA TYR A 91 6.75 14.09 9.18
C TYR A 91 7.55 13.61 10.40
N ASN A 92 7.31 14.18 11.59
CA ASN A 92 8.04 13.76 12.79
C ASN A 92 7.57 12.40 13.35
N GLU A 93 6.31 11.99 13.16
CA GLU A 93 5.88 10.67 13.64
C GLU A 93 6.48 9.50 12.83
N MET A 94 6.76 9.70 11.53
CA MET A 94 7.42 8.66 10.71
C MET A 94 8.91 8.51 11.04
N ASP A 95 9.60 9.56 11.50
CA ASP A 95 11.04 9.51 11.80
C ASP A 95 11.36 9.12 13.26
N VAL A 96 10.43 9.25 14.21
CA VAL A 96 10.72 9.01 15.65
C VAL A 96 10.20 7.65 16.16
N THR A 97 9.35 6.94 15.42
CA THR A 97 8.75 5.67 15.87
C THR A 97 9.00 4.44 15.00
N TYR A 98 9.91 4.50 14.01
CA TYR A 98 10.55 3.26 13.52
C TYR A 98 11.65 2.76 14.48
N ASN A 99 11.34 2.74 15.78
CA ASN A 99 11.96 1.81 16.71
C ASN A 99 11.09 0.56 16.67
N SER A 100 11.56 -0.48 15.99
CA SER A 100 10.91 -1.79 16.00
C SER A 100 10.76 -2.27 17.45
N GLN A 101 9.55 -2.19 18.01
CA GLN A 101 9.25 -2.76 19.32
C GLN A 101 9.08 -4.29 19.27
N TYR A 102 9.16 -4.89 18.09
CA TYR A 102 9.23 -6.33 17.91
C TYR A 102 10.68 -6.72 17.63
N PRO A 103 11.37 -7.43 18.54
CA PRO A 103 12.70 -7.96 18.24
C PRO A 103 12.54 -8.99 17.13
N VAL A 104 13.20 -8.76 15.99
CA VAL A 104 13.38 -9.80 14.97
C VAL A 104 14.46 -10.72 15.49
N GLU A 105 14.07 -11.81 16.15
CA GLU A 105 15.01 -12.85 16.54
C GLU A 105 15.57 -13.51 15.27
N GLN A 106 16.84 -13.22 14.97
CA GLN A 106 17.57 -13.93 13.93
C GLN A 106 17.98 -15.29 14.50
N MET A 107 17.18 -16.33 14.23
CA MET A 107 17.67 -17.70 14.35
C MET A 107 18.49 -18.03 13.09
N GLY A 108 19.78 -18.27 13.31
CA GLY A 108 20.71 -18.84 12.33
C GLY A 108 20.61 -20.36 12.25
#